data_AF-A0A1P8Q2C9-F1
#
_entry.id   AF-A0A1P8Q2C9-F1
#
_cell.length_a   1.000
_cell.length_b   1.000
_cell.length_c   1.000
_cell.angle_alpha   90.00
_cell.angle_beta   90.00
_cell.angle_gamma   90.00
#
_symmetry.space_group_name_H-M   'P 1'
#
loop_
_entity.id
_entity.type
_entity.pdbx_description
1 polymer ?
#
loop_
_entity_poly.entity_id
_entity_poly.type
_entity_poly.pdbx_seq_one_letter_code
_entity_poly.pdbx_strand_id
1 'polypeptide(L)'
;MSFTIVQILLLTAYSMYNIYDELQMNSSLSQPVWAGMISGLIMGDMKTGLIIGAALQLTVLGVGTFGGASKIDANSGTVLATAFSIGTGMKAATAIAAIGVPVAALLTSFDILARFANTYFQHKVDKDIDNFNYKGIERHTIMGAIPWCLSRGIPIFLALALGQGVVKTMVTYLNGDLQWLNTGLQTAGATLPAVGFAILLHYLPVKKNIAYLILGFTITALLSTVFSNIQALGAGLSVANKSFTTVFNALPMLAIALIGGAFAILEYKKSMAKINTAQGPKPTDDDEDEDDEIEDANGEVDGDEEE
;
A
#
# COMPACT_ATOMS: atom_id res chain seq x y z
N MET A 1 -30.53 -18.22 6.39
CA MET A 1 -30.73 -16.76 6.45
C MET A 1 -30.12 -16.21 5.18
N SER A 2 -30.95 -15.71 4.28
CA SER A 2 -30.53 -15.48 2.89
C SER A 2 -30.20 -14.01 2.72
N PHE A 3 -28.92 -13.69 2.47
CA PHE A 3 -28.59 -12.40 1.88
C PHE A 3 -29.44 -12.23 0.63
N THR A 4 -30.02 -11.05 0.45
CA THR A 4 -30.72 -10.77 -0.80
C THR A 4 -29.68 -10.75 -1.92
N ILE A 5 -30.03 -11.27 -3.10
CA ILE A 5 -29.15 -11.23 -4.28
C ILE A 5 -28.69 -9.80 -4.57
N VAL A 6 -29.57 -8.82 -4.32
CA VAL A 6 -29.25 -7.39 -4.44
C VAL A 6 -28.13 -6.98 -3.47
N GLN A 7 -28.19 -7.37 -2.20
CA GLN A 7 -27.11 -7.07 -1.24
C GLN A 7 -25.79 -7.72 -1.64
N ILE A 8 -25.82 -8.97 -2.11
CA ILE A 8 -24.61 -9.67 -2.57
C ILE A 8 -23.98 -8.90 -3.73
N LEU A 9 -24.77 -8.58 -4.76
CA LEU A 9 -24.29 -7.85 -5.95
C LEU A 9 -23.79 -6.45 -5.60
N LEU A 10 -24.50 -5.72 -4.74
CA LEU A 10 -24.09 -4.37 -4.32
C LEU A 10 -22.78 -4.39 -3.53
N LEU A 11 -22.62 -5.32 -2.59
CA LEU A 11 -21.39 -5.44 -1.81
C LEU A 11 -20.22 -5.88 -2.69
N THR A 12 -20.42 -6.84 -3.60
CA THR A 12 -19.40 -7.26 -4.58
C THR A 12 -19.00 -6.10 -5.50
N ALA A 13 -19.97 -5.39 -6.08
CA ALA A 13 -19.70 -4.25 -6.96
C ALA A 13 -18.98 -3.11 -6.20
N TYR A 14 -19.40 -2.85 -4.96
CA TYR A 14 -18.74 -1.87 -4.10
C TYR A 14 -17.28 -2.25 -3.84
N SER A 15 -16.98 -3.51 -3.54
CA SER A 15 -15.60 -3.95 -3.34
C SER A 15 -14.74 -3.87 -4.60
N MET A 16 -15.32 -4.13 -5.78
CA MET A 16 -14.63 -3.91 -7.06
C MET A 16 -14.35 -2.43 -7.31
N TYR A 17 -15.31 -1.55 -7.00
CA TYR A 17 -15.10 -0.11 -7.08
C TYR A 17 -14.05 0.37 -6.08
N ASN A 18 -14.03 -0.17 -4.86
CA ASN A 18 -13.14 0.26 -3.79
C ASN A 18 -11.66 0.04 -4.14
N ILE A 19 -11.31 -1.08 -4.79
CA ILE A 19 -9.94 -1.30 -5.27
C ILE A 19 -9.60 -0.40 -6.45
N TYR A 20 -10.55 -0.14 -7.34
CA TYR A 20 -10.33 0.78 -8.46
C TYR A 20 -10.11 2.21 -7.98
N ASP A 21 -10.89 2.66 -7.00
CA ASP A 21 -10.68 3.96 -6.33
C ASP A 21 -9.31 4.01 -5.66
N GLU A 22 -8.85 2.93 -5.01
CA GLU A 22 -7.53 2.90 -4.36
C GLU A 22 -6.36 3.13 -5.34
N LEU A 23 -6.51 2.66 -6.60
CA LEU A 23 -5.43 2.63 -7.58
C LEU A 23 -5.46 3.79 -8.57
N GLN A 24 -6.66 4.24 -9.00
CA GLN A 24 -6.81 5.29 -10.00
C GLN A 24 -7.20 6.64 -9.40
N MET A 25 -8.39 6.73 -8.81
CA MET A 25 -8.98 8.03 -8.47
C MET A 25 -8.52 8.56 -7.11
N ASN A 26 -8.13 7.65 -6.22
CA ASN A 26 -7.64 7.88 -4.87
C ASN A 26 -8.49 8.92 -4.12
N SER A 27 -9.80 8.72 -4.13
CA SER A 27 -10.77 9.65 -3.53
C SER A 27 -10.72 9.68 -2.00
N SER A 28 -9.78 8.95 -1.37
CA SER A 28 -9.73 8.64 0.07
C SER A 28 -10.96 7.86 0.60
N LEU A 29 -11.88 7.47 -0.28
CA LEU A 29 -13.04 6.63 0.05
C LEU A 29 -12.65 5.16 0.18
N SER A 30 -11.48 4.76 -0.35
CA SER A 30 -10.89 3.44 -0.16
C SER A 30 -10.21 3.27 1.21
N GLN A 31 -10.96 3.51 2.29
CA GLN A 31 -10.52 3.27 3.66
C GLN A 31 -11.50 2.35 4.41
N PRO A 32 -11.02 1.53 5.37
CA PRO A 32 -11.88 0.61 6.11
C PRO A 32 -13.09 1.28 6.77
N VAL A 33 -12.94 2.50 7.27
CA VAL A 33 -14.08 3.25 7.86
C VAL A 33 -15.21 3.46 6.84
N TRP A 34 -14.88 3.88 5.62
CA TRP A 34 -15.85 4.08 4.55
C TRP A 34 -16.43 2.75 4.06
N ALA A 35 -15.60 1.71 3.96
CA ALA A 35 -16.04 0.36 3.64
C ALA A 35 -17.06 -0.17 4.66
N GLY A 36 -16.83 0.06 5.96
CA GLY A 36 -17.76 -0.28 7.03
C GLY A 36 -19.05 0.54 6.99
N MET A 37 -18.96 1.84 6.70
CA MET A 37 -20.13 2.70 6.55
C MET A 37 -21.04 2.26 5.40
N ILE A 38 -20.47 2.05 4.20
CA ILE A 38 -21.23 1.70 2.99
C ILE A 38 -21.79 0.28 3.09
N SER A 39 -20.99 -0.69 3.56
CA SER A 39 -21.49 -2.05 3.78
C SER A 39 -22.55 -2.10 4.88
N GLY A 40 -22.40 -1.33 5.95
CA GLY A 40 -23.41 -1.19 7.01
C GLY A 40 -24.71 -0.59 6.51
N LEU A 41 -24.63 0.40 5.61
CA LEU A 41 -25.80 1.00 4.96
C LEU A 41 -26.55 -0.02 4.09
N ILE A 42 -25.84 -0.79 3.27
CA ILE A 42 -26.42 -1.84 2.41
C ILE A 42 -27.07 -2.96 3.26
N MET A 43 -26.49 -3.24 4.42
CA MET A 43 -26.96 -4.27 5.35
C MET A 43 -28.05 -3.79 6.32
N GLY A 44 -28.28 -2.48 6.43
CA GLY A 44 -29.32 -1.88 7.27
C GLY A 44 -28.89 -1.51 8.69
N ASP A 45 -27.63 -1.69 9.07
CA ASP A 45 -27.07 -1.26 10.37
C ASP A 45 -25.71 -0.57 10.18
N MET A 46 -25.77 0.75 9.99
CA MET A 46 -24.59 1.59 9.82
C MET A 46 -23.74 1.69 11.09
N LYS A 47 -24.33 1.56 12.29
CA LYS A 47 -23.58 1.68 13.55
C LYS A 47 -22.63 0.50 13.71
N THR A 48 -23.15 -0.71 13.48
CA THR A 48 -22.32 -1.93 13.51
C THR A 48 -21.23 -1.87 12.43
N GLY A 49 -21.57 -1.42 11.22
CA GLY A 49 -20.60 -1.24 10.14
C GLY A 49 -19.48 -0.24 10.46
N LEU A 50 -19.81 0.92 11.02
CA LEU A 50 -18.82 1.92 11.44
C LEU A 50 -17.89 1.43 12.55
N ILE A 51 -18.42 0.67 13.52
CA ILE A 51 -17.60 0.07 14.60
C ILE A 51 -16.57 -0.90 14.00
N ILE A 52 -17.01 -1.76 13.06
CA ILE A 52 -16.13 -2.73 12.40
C ILE A 52 -15.09 -2.02 11.53
N GLY A 53 -15.52 -1.03 10.74
CA GLY A 53 -14.62 -0.24 9.91
C GLY A 53 -13.59 0.54 10.72
N ALA A 54 -13.98 1.14 11.84
CA ALA A 54 -13.06 1.83 12.74
C ALA A 54 -12.04 0.86 13.35
N ALA A 55 -12.46 -0.33 13.77
CA ALA A 55 -11.55 -1.32 14.33
C ALA A 55 -10.53 -1.82 13.31
N LEU A 56 -10.95 -2.12 12.07
CA LEU A 56 -10.04 -2.55 11.01
C LEU A 56 -9.18 -1.41 10.47
N GLN A 57 -9.65 -0.16 10.52
CA GLN A 57 -8.83 1.01 10.21
C GLN A 57 -7.59 1.06 11.11
N LEU A 58 -7.75 0.84 12.42
CA LEU A 58 -6.64 0.85 13.36
C LEU A 58 -5.56 -0.18 13.01
N THR A 59 -5.94 -1.31 12.37
CA THR A 59 -4.99 -2.35 11.96
C THR A 59 -4.16 -1.97 10.73
N VAL A 60 -4.61 -0.99 9.94
CA VAL A 60 -3.89 -0.50 8.74
C VAL A 60 -3.27 0.88 8.93
N LEU A 61 -3.43 1.50 10.11
CA LEU A 61 -2.75 2.76 10.42
C LEU A 61 -1.23 2.54 10.43
N GLY A 62 -0.55 3.16 9.47
CA GLY A 62 0.90 3.01 9.29
C GLY A 62 1.31 1.85 8.38
N VAL A 63 0.36 1.10 7.80
CA VAL A 63 0.62 0.07 6.79
C VAL A 63 0.38 0.66 5.41
N GLY A 64 1.45 0.90 4.66
CA GLY A 64 1.41 1.43 3.29
C GLY A 64 2.05 0.48 2.28
N THR A 65 1.74 0.67 1.00
CA THR A 65 2.38 -0.04 -0.10
C THR A 65 3.61 0.73 -0.56
N PHE A 66 4.81 0.21 -0.32
CA PHE A 66 6.08 0.86 -0.73
C PHE A 66 6.81 -0.02 -1.72
N GLY A 67 7.31 0.58 -2.81
CA GLY A 67 8.02 -0.15 -3.85
C GLY A 67 7.21 -1.29 -4.49
N GLY A 68 5.87 -1.20 -4.50
CA GLY A 68 5.02 -2.26 -5.03
C GLY A 68 4.70 -3.39 -4.04
N ALA A 69 5.08 -3.26 -2.77
CA ALA A 69 4.64 -4.16 -1.70
C ALA A 69 3.11 -4.24 -1.62
N SER A 70 2.57 -5.45 -1.48
CA SER A 70 1.18 -5.64 -1.08
C SER A 70 1.02 -5.38 0.42
N LYS A 71 -0.08 -4.72 0.79
CA LYS A 71 -0.49 -4.52 2.19
C LYS A 71 -1.73 -5.35 2.50
N ILE A 72 -2.05 -5.46 3.79
CA ILE A 72 -3.29 -6.11 4.25
C ILE A 72 -4.52 -5.40 3.63
N ASP A 73 -5.39 -6.18 2.98
CA ASP A 73 -6.65 -5.68 2.40
C ASP A 73 -7.75 -5.59 3.47
N ALA A 74 -7.63 -4.59 4.35
CA ALA A 74 -8.61 -4.34 5.39
C ALA A 74 -9.95 -3.80 4.85
N ASN A 75 -9.99 -3.23 3.64
CA ASN A 75 -11.21 -2.74 3.02
C ASN A 75 -12.18 -3.90 2.76
N SER A 76 -11.71 -4.91 2.02
CA SER A 76 -12.49 -6.11 1.72
C SER A 76 -12.79 -6.93 2.98
N GLY A 77 -11.83 -7.02 3.91
CA GLY A 77 -12.05 -7.62 5.23
C GLY A 77 -13.19 -6.93 6.00
N THR A 78 -13.28 -5.60 5.93
CA THR A 78 -14.35 -4.83 6.57
C THR A 78 -15.71 -5.09 5.94
N VAL A 79 -15.78 -5.15 4.61
CA VAL A 79 -17.03 -5.45 3.89
C VAL A 79 -17.60 -6.80 4.33
N LEU A 80 -16.77 -7.85 4.34
CA LEU A 80 -17.22 -9.18 4.74
C LEU A 80 -17.52 -9.27 6.24
N ALA A 81 -16.67 -8.71 7.11
CA ALA A 81 -16.94 -8.69 8.54
C ALA A 81 -18.26 -7.97 8.87
N THR A 82 -18.55 -6.85 8.21
CA THR A 82 -19.78 -6.09 8.39
C THR A 82 -21.00 -6.86 7.89
N ALA A 83 -20.93 -7.39 6.66
CA ALA A 83 -22.01 -8.18 6.07
C ALA A 83 -22.37 -9.39 6.93
N PHE A 84 -21.37 -10.10 7.45
CA PHE A 84 -21.62 -11.24 8.31
C PHE A 84 -22.01 -10.86 9.73
N SER A 85 -21.46 -9.81 10.33
CA SER A 85 -21.86 -9.36 11.67
C SER A 85 -23.35 -9.01 11.71
N ILE A 86 -23.82 -8.25 10.72
CA ILE A 86 -25.21 -7.81 10.64
C ILE A 86 -26.10 -8.98 10.18
N GLY A 87 -25.67 -9.73 9.17
CA GLY A 87 -26.44 -10.83 8.59
C GLY A 87 -26.65 -12.02 9.52
N THR A 88 -25.72 -12.30 10.44
CA THR A 88 -25.83 -13.42 11.40
C THR A 88 -26.07 -12.97 12.84
N GLY A 89 -26.16 -11.66 13.10
CA GLY A 89 -26.32 -11.11 14.44
C GLY A 89 -25.10 -11.34 15.36
N MET A 90 -23.92 -11.61 14.78
CA MET A 90 -22.69 -11.76 15.53
C MET A 90 -22.23 -10.42 16.12
N LYS A 91 -21.62 -10.45 17.30
CA LYS A 91 -20.97 -9.27 17.87
C LYS A 91 -19.85 -8.79 16.95
N ALA A 92 -19.74 -7.47 16.76
CA ALA A 92 -18.73 -6.84 15.90
C ALA A 92 -17.31 -7.36 16.18
N ALA A 93 -16.91 -7.44 17.44
CA ALA A 93 -15.59 -7.97 17.85
C ALA A 93 -15.34 -9.41 17.36
N THR A 94 -16.36 -10.27 17.40
CA THR A 94 -16.27 -11.65 16.92
C THR A 94 -16.18 -11.70 15.39
N ALA A 95 -16.95 -10.85 14.69
CA ALA A 95 -16.90 -10.78 13.23
C ALA A 95 -15.53 -10.27 12.71
N ILE A 96 -14.94 -9.28 13.39
CA ILE A 96 -13.59 -8.79 13.09
C ILE A 96 -12.56 -9.92 13.23
N ALA A 97 -12.56 -10.62 14.36
CA ALA A 97 -11.55 -11.64 14.66
C ALA A 97 -11.72 -12.92 13.81
N ALA A 98 -12.97 -13.39 13.64
CA ALA A 98 -13.24 -14.66 12.97
C ALA A 98 -13.29 -14.55 11.44
N ILE A 99 -13.57 -13.35 10.90
CA ILE A 99 -13.80 -13.15 9.47
C ILE A 99 -12.92 -12.02 8.94
N GLY A 100 -13.01 -10.82 9.51
CA GLY A 100 -12.34 -9.63 8.97
C GLY A 100 -10.83 -9.80 8.81
N VAL A 101 -10.13 -10.15 9.89
CA VAL A 101 -8.67 -10.31 9.88
C VAL A 101 -8.20 -11.46 8.97
N PRO A 102 -8.77 -12.69 9.06
CA PRO A 102 -8.37 -13.77 8.15
C PRO A 102 -8.64 -13.47 6.67
N VAL A 103 -9.76 -12.82 6.35
CA VAL A 103 -10.11 -12.42 4.97
C VAL A 103 -9.13 -11.37 4.46
N ALA A 104 -8.81 -10.36 5.26
CA ALA A 104 -7.89 -9.30 4.87
C ALA A 104 -6.49 -9.84 4.56
N ALA A 105 -6.04 -10.82 5.34
CA ALA A 105 -4.80 -11.55 5.09
C ALA A 105 -4.89 -12.40 3.80
N LEU A 106 -5.97 -13.18 3.63
CA LEU A 106 -6.19 -13.99 2.43
C LEU A 106 -6.14 -13.15 1.15
N LEU A 107 -6.82 -12.01 1.16
CA LEU A 107 -6.91 -11.13 -0.01
C LEU A 107 -5.60 -10.41 -0.33
N THR A 108 -4.63 -10.40 0.58
CA THR A 108 -3.27 -9.96 0.27
C THR A 108 -2.61 -10.89 -0.74
N SER A 109 -2.83 -12.21 -0.67
CA SER A 109 -2.34 -13.14 -1.70
C SER A 109 -3.05 -12.94 -3.04
N PHE A 110 -4.35 -12.61 -3.02
CA PHE A 110 -5.09 -12.25 -4.23
C PHE A 110 -4.65 -10.92 -4.83
N ASP A 111 -4.18 -9.97 -4.01
CA ASP A 111 -3.57 -8.73 -4.46
C ASP A 111 -2.30 -9.00 -5.27
N ILE A 112 -1.42 -9.85 -4.74
CA ILE A 112 -0.20 -10.27 -5.42
C ILE A 112 -0.54 -10.98 -6.74
N LEU A 113 -1.54 -11.87 -6.73
CA LEU A 113 -2.01 -12.54 -7.94
C LEU A 113 -2.55 -11.55 -8.98
N ALA A 114 -3.29 -10.53 -8.56
CA ALA A 114 -3.80 -9.49 -9.45
C ALA A 114 -2.67 -8.72 -10.12
N ARG A 115 -1.61 -8.38 -9.37
CA ARG A 115 -0.40 -7.74 -9.90
C ARG A 115 0.26 -8.60 -10.97
N PHE A 116 0.43 -9.89 -10.71
CA PHE A 116 0.97 -10.83 -11.70
C PHE A 116 0.07 -10.98 -12.92
N ALA A 117 -1.24 -11.08 -12.74
CA ALA A 117 -2.17 -11.15 -13.86
C ALA A 117 -2.18 -9.86 -14.69
N ASN A 118 -1.92 -8.71 -14.06
CA ASN A 118 -1.89 -7.42 -14.73
C ASN A 118 -0.65 -7.25 -15.65
N THR A 119 0.45 -7.96 -15.41
CA THR A 119 1.64 -7.87 -16.30
C THR A 119 1.34 -8.33 -17.71
N TYR A 120 0.37 -9.24 -17.89
CA TYR A 120 -0.11 -9.64 -19.22
C TYR A 120 -0.63 -8.44 -20.04
N PHE A 121 -1.38 -7.54 -19.39
CA PHE A 121 -1.88 -6.33 -20.05
C PHE A 121 -0.76 -5.32 -20.29
N GLN A 122 0.21 -5.23 -19.39
CA GLN A 122 1.38 -4.38 -19.56
C GLN A 122 2.20 -4.77 -20.79
N HIS A 123 2.53 -6.06 -20.96
CA HIS A 123 3.23 -6.54 -22.16
C HIS A 123 2.47 -6.29 -23.46
N LYS A 124 1.14 -6.21 -23.38
CA LYS A 124 0.31 -5.89 -24.54
C LYS A 124 0.30 -4.39 -24.85
N VAL A 125 0.40 -3.55 -23.83
CA VAL A 125 0.63 -2.11 -23.99
C VAL A 125 2.01 -1.88 -24.63
N ASP A 126 3.05 -2.57 -24.17
CA ASP A 126 4.40 -2.47 -24.77
C ASP A 126 4.35 -2.76 -26.28
N LYS A 127 3.67 -3.85 -26.68
CA LYS A 127 3.49 -4.19 -28.09
C LYS A 127 2.66 -3.16 -28.86
N ASP A 128 1.68 -2.53 -28.24
CA ASP A 128 0.89 -1.48 -28.90
C ASP A 128 1.68 -0.18 -29.06
N ILE A 129 2.64 0.10 -28.17
CA ILE A 129 3.59 1.22 -28.29
C ILE A 129 4.48 1.01 -29.52
N ASP A 130 5.07 -0.19 -29.67
CA ASP A 130 5.92 -0.52 -30.84
C ASP A 130 5.19 -0.36 -32.18
N ASN A 131 3.87 -0.58 -32.19
CA ASN A 131 3.02 -0.47 -33.38
C ASN A 131 2.34 0.91 -33.53
N PHE A 132 2.69 1.89 -32.69
CA PHE A 132 2.06 3.23 -32.62
C PHE A 132 0.52 3.18 -32.55
N ASN A 133 -0.05 2.14 -31.93
CA ASN A 133 -1.48 1.92 -31.83
C ASN A 133 -2.05 2.57 -30.56
N TYR A 134 -2.25 3.89 -30.61
CA TYR A 134 -2.75 4.67 -29.46
C TYR A 134 -4.09 4.18 -28.89
N LYS A 135 -5.01 3.70 -29.76
CA LYS A 135 -6.29 3.13 -29.31
C LYS A 135 -6.11 1.79 -28.60
N GLY A 136 -5.11 1.02 -28.98
CA GLY A 136 -4.71 -0.22 -28.31
C GLY A 136 -4.21 0.05 -26.89
N ILE A 137 -3.32 1.04 -26.76
CA ILE A 137 -2.76 1.49 -25.47
C ILE A 137 -3.88 1.86 -24.50
N GLU A 138 -4.81 2.74 -24.90
CA GLU A 138 -5.93 3.15 -24.06
C GLU A 138 -6.77 1.94 -23.61
N ARG A 139 -7.12 1.05 -24.56
CA ARG A 139 -7.96 -0.12 -24.26
C ARG A 139 -7.26 -1.08 -23.29
N HIS A 140 -5.99 -1.41 -23.52
CA HIS A 140 -5.26 -2.34 -22.66
C HIS A 140 -4.95 -1.75 -21.28
N THR A 141 -4.75 -0.44 -21.20
CA THR A 141 -4.59 0.28 -19.93
C THR A 141 -5.87 0.18 -19.08
N ILE A 142 -7.03 0.42 -19.69
CA ILE A 142 -8.34 0.27 -18.99
C ILE A 142 -8.62 -1.20 -18.65
N MET A 143 -8.30 -2.13 -19.57
CA MET A 143 -8.47 -3.57 -19.32
C MET A 143 -7.56 -4.08 -18.20
N GLY A 144 -6.45 -3.40 -17.90
CA GLY A 144 -5.62 -3.68 -16.72
C GLY A 144 -6.36 -3.54 -15.39
N ALA A 145 -7.47 -2.79 -15.33
CA ALA A 145 -8.33 -2.73 -14.14
C ALA A 145 -9.08 -4.05 -13.85
N ILE A 146 -9.23 -4.92 -14.86
CA ILE A 146 -10.00 -6.17 -14.74
C ILE A 146 -9.36 -7.14 -13.73
N PRO A 147 -8.06 -7.49 -13.81
CA PRO A 147 -7.39 -8.30 -12.78
C PRO A 147 -7.60 -7.80 -11.35
N TRP A 148 -7.52 -6.47 -11.14
CA TRP A 148 -7.71 -5.85 -9.83
C TRP A 148 -9.13 -5.99 -9.31
N CYS A 149 -10.13 -5.72 -10.16
CA CYS A 149 -11.53 -5.84 -9.79
C CYS A 149 -11.89 -7.30 -9.50
N LEU A 150 -11.43 -8.25 -10.33
CA LEU A 150 -11.71 -9.67 -10.15
C LEU A 150 -11.07 -10.24 -8.89
N SER A 151 -9.90 -9.76 -8.49
CA SER A 151 -9.20 -10.29 -7.31
C SER A 151 -9.94 -10.02 -5.99
N ARG A 152 -10.72 -8.94 -5.90
CA ARG A 152 -11.65 -8.68 -4.78
C ARG A 152 -13.05 -9.20 -5.06
N GLY A 153 -13.55 -9.00 -6.27
CA GLY A 153 -14.92 -9.32 -6.65
C GLY A 153 -15.24 -10.80 -6.49
N ILE A 154 -14.38 -11.70 -6.97
CA ILE A 154 -14.61 -13.14 -6.94
C ILE A 154 -14.67 -13.67 -5.49
N PRO A 155 -13.66 -13.44 -4.62
CA PRO A 155 -13.71 -13.96 -3.27
C PRO A 155 -14.86 -13.39 -2.45
N ILE A 156 -15.21 -12.11 -2.62
CA ILE A 156 -16.28 -11.46 -1.87
C ILE A 156 -17.65 -11.99 -2.32
N PHE A 157 -17.86 -12.13 -3.63
CA PHE A 157 -19.07 -12.74 -4.17
C PHE A 157 -19.25 -14.17 -3.64
N LEU A 158 -18.20 -14.99 -3.72
CA LEU A 158 -18.24 -16.38 -3.24
C LEU A 158 -18.49 -16.47 -1.74
N ALA A 159 -17.83 -15.61 -0.95
CA ALA A 159 -18.04 -15.55 0.49
C ALA A 159 -19.48 -15.18 0.83
N LEU A 160 -20.05 -14.15 0.19
CA LEU A 160 -21.42 -13.71 0.47
C LEU A 160 -22.49 -14.68 -0.05
N ALA A 161 -22.27 -15.31 -1.22
CA ALA A 161 -23.22 -16.22 -1.83
C ALA A 161 -23.26 -17.61 -1.15
N LEU A 162 -22.09 -18.12 -0.74
CA LEU A 162 -21.95 -19.47 -0.18
C LEU A 162 -21.82 -19.47 1.36
N GLY A 163 -21.63 -18.30 1.97
CA GLY A 163 -21.59 -18.10 3.42
C GLY A 163 -20.20 -18.20 4.06
N GLN A 164 -20.16 -17.99 5.38
CA GLN A 164 -18.92 -17.88 6.17
C GLN A 164 -18.00 -19.11 6.06
N GLY A 165 -18.58 -20.30 5.87
CA GLY A 165 -17.83 -21.55 5.77
C GLY A 165 -16.85 -21.56 4.60
N VAL A 166 -17.20 -20.90 3.48
CA VAL A 166 -16.35 -20.88 2.28
C VAL A 166 -15.08 -20.07 2.49
N VAL A 167 -15.11 -18.99 3.27
CA VAL A 167 -13.89 -18.25 3.62
C VAL A 167 -12.91 -19.16 4.34
N LYS A 168 -13.38 -19.93 5.34
CA LYS A 168 -12.53 -20.86 6.08
C LYS A 168 -12.03 -22.00 5.20
N THR A 169 -12.86 -22.52 4.29
CA THR A 169 -12.47 -23.55 3.33
C THR A 169 -11.43 -23.02 2.34
N MET A 170 -11.59 -21.80 1.81
CA MET A 170 -10.63 -21.16 0.91
C MET A 170 -9.29 -20.94 1.60
N VAL A 171 -9.28 -20.42 2.82
CA VAL A 171 -8.04 -20.26 3.61
C VAL A 171 -7.38 -21.61 3.86
N THR A 172 -8.15 -22.63 4.23
CA THR A 172 -7.63 -24.00 4.47
C THR A 172 -7.06 -24.59 3.18
N TYR A 173 -7.73 -24.42 2.05
CA TYR A 173 -7.29 -24.94 0.76
C TYR A 173 -6.04 -24.21 0.25
N LEU A 174 -5.97 -22.89 0.44
CA LEU A 174 -4.81 -22.07 0.07
C LEU A 174 -3.57 -22.41 0.91
N ASN A 175 -3.77 -22.77 2.18
CA ASN A 175 -2.68 -23.13 3.10
C ASN A 175 -2.37 -24.63 3.16
N GLY A 176 -3.22 -25.48 2.55
CA GLY A 176 -3.02 -26.92 2.42
C GLY A 176 -2.65 -27.29 0.99
N ASP A 177 -3.65 -27.67 0.19
CA ASP A 177 -3.47 -28.21 -1.16
C ASP A 177 -2.76 -27.24 -2.13
N LEU A 178 -2.98 -25.94 -1.98
CA LEU A 178 -2.34 -24.89 -2.79
C LEU A 178 -1.21 -24.16 -2.05
N GLN A 179 -0.64 -24.75 -1.01
CA GLN A 179 0.44 -24.13 -0.24
C GLN A 179 1.63 -23.73 -1.12
N TRP A 180 2.00 -24.57 -2.09
CA TRP A 180 3.09 -24.27 -3.03
C TRP A 180 2.84 -22.97 -3.82
N LEU A 181 1.60 -22.72 -4.23
CA LEU A 181 1.20 -21.53 -4.97
C LEU A 181 1.19 -20.30 -4.05
N ASN A 182 0.63 -20.45 -2.86
CA ASN A 182 0.58 -19.36 -1.87
C ASN A 182 2.00 -18.95 -1.43
N THR A 183 2.87 -19.91 -1.15
CA THR A 183 4.28 -19.64 -0.83
C THR A 183 4.99 -18.99 -2.01
N GLY A 184 4.81 -19.49 -3.24
CA GLY A 184 5.37 -18.87 -4.44
C GLY A 184 4.93 -17.42 -4.64
N LEU A 185 3.62 -17.15 -4.52
CA LEU A 185 3.05 -15.81 -4.58
C LEU A 185 3.62 -14.91 -3.48
N GLN A 186 3.67 -15.39 -2.23
CA GLN A 186 4.21 -14.61 -1.10
C GLN A 186 5.69 -14.29 -1.29
N THR A 187 6.51 -15.26 -1.70
CA THR A 187 7.93 -15.03 -1.97
C THR A 187 8.11 -14.01 -3.10
N ALA A 188 7.34 -14.13 -4.18
CA ALA A 188 7.43 -13.20 -5.30
C ALA A 188 6.89 -11.80 -4.93
N GLY A 189 5.85 -11.72 -4.10
CA GLY A 189 5.35 -10.45 -3.54
C GLY A 189 6.35 -9.80 -2.59
N ALA A 190 7.12 -10.59 -1.84
CA ALA A 190 8.13 -10.10 -0.89
C ALA A 190 9.38 -9.51 -1.59
N THR A 191 9.62 -9.83 -2.87
CA THR A 191 10.73 -9.24 -3.64
C THR A 191 10.36 -7.93 -4.31
N LEU A 192 9.08 -7.66 -4.58
CA LEU A 192 8.60 -6.42 -5.19
C LEU A 192 9.14 -5.15 -4.49
N PRO A 193 9.09 -5.00 -3.15
CA PRO A 193 9.58 -3.81 -2.47
C PRO A 193 11.06 -3.54 -2.74
N ALA A 194 11.88 -4.59 -2.79
CA ALA A 194 13.32 -4.48 -3.04
C ALA A 194 13.60 -3.93 -4.45
N VAL A 195 12.86 -4.42 -5.45
CA VAL A 195 12.94 -3.91 -6.83
C VAL A 195 12.48 -2.45 -6.89
N GLY A 196 11.37 -2.12 -6.23
CA GLY A 196 10.87 -0.75 -6.18
C GLY A 196 11.87 0.22 -5.54
N PHE A 197 12.51 -0.14 -4.43
CA PHE A 197 13.57 0.67 -3.83
C PHE A 197 14.81 0.78 -4.72
N ALA A 198 15.20 -0.28 -5.42
CA ALA A 198 16.32 -0.23 -6.36
C ALA A 198 16.06 0.77 -7.49
N ILE A 199 14.85 0.77 -8.06
CA ILE A 199 14.43 1.74 -9.09
C ILE A 199 14.45 3.17 -8.53
N LEU A 200 13.89 3.40 -7.33
CA LEU A 200 13.90 4.72 -6.70
C LEU A 200 15.32 5.26 -6.46
N LEU A 201 16.22 4.40 -5.98
CA LEU A 201 17.62 4.78 -5.72
C LEU A 201 18.42 4.99 -7.01
N HIS A 202 18.00 4.40 -8.13
CA HIS A 202 18.58 4.66 -9.44
C HIS A 202 18.29 6.09 -9.92
N TYR A 203 17.05 6.56 -9.72
CA TYR A 203 16.65 7.92 -10.11
C TYR A 203 17.08 9.01 -9.12
N LEU A 204 17.28 8.67 -7.84
CA LEU A 204 17.74 9.64 -6.83
C LEU A 204 19.26 9.86 -6.96
N PRO A 205 19.79 11.09 -6.81
CA PRO A 205 21.23 11.35 -6.77
C PRO A 205 21.88 10.89 -5.45
N VAL A 206 21.78 9.58 -5.14
CA VAL A 206 22.27 8.96 -3.90
C VAL A 206 23.77 9.17 -3.73
N LYS A 207 24.53 9.20 -4.84
CA LYS A 207 25.99 9.38 -4.82
C LYS A 207 26.43 10.68 -4.11
N LYS A 208 25.64 11.76 -4.25
CA LYS A 208 25.95 13.06 -3.62
C LYS A 208 25.60 13.09 -2.13
N ASN A 209 24.62 12.29 -1.68
CA ASN A 209 24.01 12.38 -0.35
C ASN A 209 23.96 11.04 0.40
N ILE A 210 24.89 10.12 0.14
CA ILE A 210 24.86 8.75 0.68
C ILE A 210 24.86 8.71 2.22
N ALA A 211 25.50 9.71 2.86
CA ALA A 211 25.51 9.84 4.31
C ALA A 211 24.11 10.01 4.90
N TYR A 212 23.21 10.77 4.25
CA TYR A 212 21.83 10.93 4.69
C TYR A 212 21.02 9.65 4.51
N LEU A 213 21.31 8.89 3.45
CA LEU A 213 20.67 7.59 3.22
C LEU A 213 21.06 6.58 4.31
N ILE A 214 22.36 6.47 4.63
CA ILE A 214 22.87 5.58 5.69
C ILE A 214 22.31 6.01 7.05
N LEU A 215 22.29 7.31 7.34
CA LEU A 215 21.76 7.85 8.59
C LEU A 215 20.26 7.55 8.74
N GLY A 216 19.46 7.85 7.72
CA GLY A 216 18.02 7.58 7.71
C GLY A 216 17.71 6.10 7.86
N PHE A 217 18.46 5.23 7.17
CA PHE A 217 18.36 3.79 7.30
C PHE A 217 18.68 3.32 8.73
N THR A 218 19.79 3.79 9.30
CA THR A 218 20.25 3.38 10.64
C THR A 218 19.24 3.80 11.72
N ILE A 219 18.76 5.04 11.69
CA ILE A 219 17.74 5.55 12.63
C ILE A 219 16.46 4.73 12.49
N THR A 220 16.01 4.50 11.26
CA THR A 220 14.78 3.73 10.99
C THR A 220 14.91 2.28 11.46
N ALA A 221 16.05 1.63 11.19
CA ALA A 221 16.29 0.25 11.62
C ALA A 221 16.26 0.11 13.15
N LEU A 222 16.97 1.00 13.86
CA LEU A 222 17.01 1.00 15.33
C LEU A 222 15.61 1.22 15.92
N LEU A 223 14.88 2.24 15.44
CA LEU A 223 13.54 2.52 15.93
C LEU A 223 12.55 1.40 15.60
N SER A 224 12.63 0.81 14.40
CA SER A 224 11.78 -0.31 14.02
C SER A 224 12.00 -1.52 14.92
N THR A 225 13.25 -1.85 15.27
CA THR A 225 13.56 -2.92 16.23
C THR A 225 12.96 -2.64 17.60
N VAL A 226 13.11 -1.42 18.12
CA VAL A 226 12.55 -1.03 19.43
C VAL A 226 11.03 -1.14 19.43
N PHE A 227 10.35 -0.55 18.45
CA PHE A 227 8.88 -0.58 18.38
C PHE A 227 8.34 -1.99 18.16
N SER A 228 9.00 -2.81 17.34
CA SER A 228 8.62 -4.21 17.12
C SER A 228 8.76 -5.04 18.41
N ASN A 229 9.82 -4.82 19.19
CA ASN A 229 10.00 -5.50 20.47
C ASN A 229 8.96 -5.07 21.52
N ILE A 230 8.60 -3.78 21.55
CA ILE A 230 7.53 -3.27 22.42
C ILE A 230 6.18 -3.88 22.04
N GLN A 231 5.88 -4.01 20.73
CA GLN A 231 4.69 -4.70 20.27
C GLN A 231 4.65 -6.16 20.68
N ALA A 232 5.76 -6.89 20.50
CA ALA A 232 5.86 -8.28 20.88
C ALA A 232 5.66 -8.47 22.40
N LEU A 233 6.24 -7.59 23.21
CA LEU A 233 6.02 -7.55 24.67
C LEU A 233 4.56 -7.26 25.02
N GLY A 234 3.93 -6.29 24.36
CA GLY A 234 2.52 -5.96 24.55
C GLY A 234 1.58 -7.09 24.18
N ALA A 235 1.85 -7.78 23.07
CA ALA A 235 1.11 -8.97 22.66
C ALA A 235 1.27 -10.11 23.68
N GLY A 236 2.50 -10.38 24.13
CA GLY A 236 2.77 -11.37 25.17
C GLY A 236 2.06 -11.06 26.49
N LEU A 237 2.04 -9.78 26.89
CA LEU A 237 1.36 -9.33 28.11
C LEU A 237 -0.17 -9.39 27.99
N SER A 238 -0.74 -9.15 26.81
CA SER A 238 -2.18 -9.31 26.55
C SER A 238 -2.63 -10.77 26.65
N VAL A 239 -1.77 -11.72 26.25
CA VAL A 239 -2.03 -13.16 26.44
C VAL A 239 -1.93 -13.55 27.92
N ALA A 240 -0.97 -12.98 28.66
CA ALA A 240 -0.77 -13.27 30.09
C ALA A 240 -1.83 -12.61 30.99
N ASN A 241 -2.33 -11.42 30.62
CA ASN A 241 -3.34 -10.69 31.37
C ASN A 241 -4.45 -10.19 30.43
N LYS A 242 -5.62 -10.83 30.48
CA LYS A 242 -6.79 -10.49 29.66
C LYS A 242 -7.36 -9.09 29.92
N SER A 243 -6.96 -8.41 31.00
CA SER A 243 -7.31 -7.02 31.29
C SER A 243 -6.36 -6.02 30.61
N PHE A 244 -5.24 -6.47 30.04
CA PHE A 244 -4.32 -5.64 29.29
C PHE A 244 -4.80 -5.52 27.84
N THR A 245 -5.48 -4.40 27.56
CA THR A 245 -6.10 -4.11 26.25
C THR A 245 -5.29 -3.14 25.40
N THR A 246 -4.16 -2.65 25.91
CA THR A 246 -3.36 -1.63 25.25
C THR A 246 -2.70 -2.19 23.99
N VAL A 247 -3.03 -1.59 22.84
CA VAL A 247 -2.42 -1.91 21.55
C VAL A 247 -1.23 -0.96 21.33
N PHE A 248 -0.05 -1.51 21.14
CA PHE A 248 1.13 -0.74 20.76
C PHE A 248 1.19 -0.60 19.24
N ASN A 249 1.31 0.64 18.76
CA ASN A 249 1.38 0.93 17.33
C ASN A 249 2.78 0.67 16.77
N ALA A 250 2.87 0.48 15.45
CA ALA A 250 4.15 0.39 14.76
C ALA A 250 4.84 1.75 14.76
N LEU A 251 6.13 1.74 14.39
CA LEU A 251 6.87 2.98 14.20
C LEU A 251 6.10 3.90 13.24
N PRO A 252 5.71 5.12 13.65
CA PRO A 252 4.89 5.98 12.80
C PRO A 252 5.71 6.45 11.61
N MET A 253 5.35 6.04 10.39
CA MET A 253 6.07 6.47 9.18
C MET A 253 6.07 8.00 9.02
N LEU A 254 5.00 8.66 9.45
CA LEU A 254 4.92 10.12 9.49
C LEU A 254 6.02 10.72 10.39
N ALA A 255 6.32 10.11 11.54
CA ALA A 255 7.36 10.59 12.43
C ALA A 255 8.75 10.50 11.78
N ILE A 256 9.06 9.38 11.11
CA ILE A 256 10.32 9.21 10.37
C ILE A 256 10.40 10.23 9.23
N ALA A 257 9.31 10.41 8.48
CA ALA A 257 9.23 11.38 7.39
C ALA A 257 9.45 12.81 7.86
N LEU A 258 8.88 13.19 9.02
CA LEU A 258 9.10 14.51 9.62
C LEU A 258 10.53 14.71 10.10
N ILE A 259 11.17 13.68 10.67
CA ILE A 259 12.59 13.73 11.05
C ILE A 259 13.46 13.93 9.79
N GLY A 260 13.23 13.12 8.75
CA GLY A 260 13.92 13.26 7.47
C GLY A 260 13.71 14.62 6.82
N GLY A 261 12.47 15.11 6.83
CA GLY A 261 12.11 16.44 6.34
C GLY A 261 12.80 17.57 7.11
N ALA A 262 12.92 17.45 8.44
CA ALA A 262 13.66 18.41 9.25
C ALA A 262 15.16 18.45 8.87
N PHE A 263 15.81 17.30 8.70
CA PHE A 263 17.19 17.23 8.24
C PHE A 263 17.36 17.80 6.82
N ALA A 264 16.44 17.50 5.91
CA ALA A 264 16.45 18.05 4.56
C ALA A 264 16.33 19.58 4.55
N ILE A 265 15.43 20.14 5.37
CA ILE A 265 15.26 21.60 5.51
C ILE A 265 16.53 22.23 6.09
N LEU A 266 17.15 21.61 7.09
CA LEU A 266 18.39 22.12 7.69
C LEU A 266 19.54 22.13 6.69
N GLU A 267 19.73 21.05 5.93
CA GLU A 267 20.79 20.99 4.93
C GLU A 267 20.50 21.93 3.75
N TYR A 268 19.24 22.05 3.32
CA TYR A 268 18.84 23.02 2.30
C TYR A 268 19.17 24.45 2.73
N LYS A 269 18.81 24.84 3.96
CA LYS A 269 19.14 26.17 4.51
C LYS A 269 20.65 26.40 4.58
N LYS A 270 21.42 25.39 5.00
CA LYS A 270 22.87 25.46 5.09
C LYS A 270 23.54 25.57 3.72
N SER A 271 23.03 24.84 2.73
CA SER A 271 23.53 24.87 1.35
C SER A 271 23.19 26.21 0.68
N MET A 272 21.97 26.73 0.85
CA MET A 272 21.57 28.06 0.38
C MET A 272 22.34 29.18 1.08
N ALA A 273 22.61 29.05 2.38
CA ALA A 273 23.44 30.03 3.10
C ALA A 273 24.87 30.07 2.54
N LYS A 274 25.47 28.91 2.23
CA LYS A 274 26.79 28.84 1.57
C LYS A 274 26.80 29.51 0.19
N ILE A 275 25.77 29.26 -0.63
CA ILE A 275 25.63 29.90 -1.96
C ILE A 275 25.49 31.42 -1.83
N ASN A 276 24.66 31.90 -0.89
CA ASN A 276 24.48 33.33 -0.66
C ASN A 276 25.73 34.02 -0.09
N THR A 277 26.54 33.34 0.73
CA THR A 277 27.83 33.87 1.19
C THR A 277 28.92 33.85 0.11
N ALA A 278 28.80 33.00 -0.91
CA ALA A 278 29.73 32.97 -2.05
C ALA A 278 29.44 34.07 -3.10
N GLN A 279 28.30 34.79 -2.97
CA GLN A 279 27.90 35.89 -3.87
C GLN A 279 27.96 37.29 -3.21
N GLY A 280 28.68 37.43 -2.08
CA GLY A 280 29.03 38.76 -1.50
C GLY A 280 30.12 39.47 -2.31
N PRO A 281 30.17 40.82 -2.31
CA PRO A 281 30.73 41.62 -3.41
C PRO A 281 32.22 41.34 -3.64
N LYS A 282 32.58 41.05 -4.91
CA LYS A 282 33.97 41.10 -5.39
C LYS A 282 34.54 42.48 -5.04
N PRO A 283 35.72 42.58 -4.38
CA PRO A 283 36.46 43.83 -4.39
C PRO A 283 36.83 44.11 -5.84
N THR A 284 36.49 45.30 -6.32
CA THR A 284 37.12 45.89 -7.49
C THR A 284 38.61 46.02 -7.19
N ASP A 285 39.44 45.30 -7.95
CA ASP A 285 40.63 45.87 -8.57
C ASP A 285 41.11 44.89 -9.66
N ASP A 286 41.45 45.49 -10.79
CA ASP A 286 41.96 44.86 -12.00
C ASP A 286 43.23 44.05 -11.72
N ASP A 287 43.34 42.87 -12.34
CA ASP A 287 44.51 42.43 -13.14
C ASP A 287 44.48 40.90 -13.38
N GLU A 288 44.44 40.57 -14.67
CA GLU A 288 45.05 39.44 -15.41
C GLU A 288 44.94 37.98 -14.90
N ASP A 289 44.35 37.17 -15.79
CA ASP A 289 44.68 35.78 -16.16
C ASP A 289 44.75 34.67 -15.09
N GLU A 290 43.82 33.70 -15.17
CA GLU A 290 44.09 32.24 -15.25
C GLU A 290 42.76 31.44 -15.21
N ASP A 291 42.36 30.98 -16.40
CA ASP A 291 41.86 29.64 -16.78
C ASP A 291 41.03 28.77 -15.80
N ASP A 292 39.90 28.30 -16.34
CA ASP A 292 39.36 26.91 -16.28
C ASP A 292 38.83 26.38 -14.93
N GLU A 293 37.60 25.90 -14.72
CA GLU A 293 36.50 25.34 -15.53
C GLU A 293 35.21 25.52 -14.69
N ILE A 294 34.11 25.98 -15.29
CA ILE A 294 32.76 25.81 -14.71
C ILE A 294 32.04 24.82 -15.63
N GLU A 295 32.11 23.54 -15.31
CA GLU A 295 31.26 22.53 -15.94
C GLU A 295 29.77 22.83 -15.67
N ASP A 296 29.00 22.72 -16.73
CA ASP A 296 27.67 23.25 -16.90
C ASP A 296 26.66 22.74 -15.86
N ALA A 297 26.04 23.69 -15.19
CA ALA A 297 24.79 23.51 -14.45
C ALA A 297 23.60 23.69 -15.40
N ASN A 298 23.48 22.83 -16.42
CA ASN A 298 22.26 22.70 -17.23
C ASN A 298 21.96 21.22 -17.40
N GLY A 299 21.04 20.71 -16.57
CA GLY A 299 20.41 19.43 -16.81
C GLY A 299 19.43 19.57 -17.97
N GLU A 300 19.94 19.54 -19.19
CA GLU A 300 19.18 19.12 -20.35
C GLU A 300 19.25 17.59 -20.40
N VAL A 301 18.10 16.96 -20.24
CA VAL A 301 17.90 15.57 -20.64
C VAL A 301 17.75 15.64 -22.15
N ASP A 302 18.86 15.57 -22.86
CA ASP A 302 18.83 15.22 -24.27
C ASP A 302 18.26 13.81 -24.38
N GLY A 303 17.14 13.72 -25.10
CA GLY A 303 16.56 12.46 -25.50
C GLY A 303 17.45 11.85 -26.57
N ASP A 304 18.10 10.74 -26.23
CA ASP A 304 18.69 9.86 -27.22
C ASP A 304 17.54 9.09 -27.91
N GLU A 305 17.02 9.71 -28.96
CA GLU A 305 16.50 9.02 -30.13
C GLU A 305 17.69 8.45 -30.95
N GLU A 306 17.55 7.18 -31.36
CA GLU A 306 18.24 6.48 -32.46
C GLU A 306 19.68 5.93 -32.26
N GLU A 307 19.80 4.59 -32.08
CA GLU A 307 20.05 3.60 -33.17
C GLU A 307 19.73 2.15 -32.71
#